data_AF-A0A3A8QBE8-F1
#
_entry.id   AF-A0A3A8QBE8-F1
#
_cell.length_a   1.000
_cell.length_b   1.000
_cell.length_c   1.000
_cell.angle_alpha   90.00
_cell.angle_beta   90.00
_cell.angle_gamma   90.00
#
_symmetry.space_group_name_H-M   'P 1'
#
loop_
_entity.id
_entity.type
_entity.pdbx_description
1 polymer ?
#
loop_
_entity_poly.entity_id
_entity_poly.type
_entity_poly.pdbx_seq_one_letter_code
_entity_poly.pdbx_strand_id
1 'polypeptide(L)'
;MVKEIRLYIEGGGDTRYGKERLRAGFSRFFSALIERGRSSNIRWVFVMCGPRDAAFKSFKQALKDHPSAFNILLVDSEGPVKMRPWAHLASRDPWTRPRNASEDSCHLMVQTVEAWLMADLVTLQQYYGRNFAVGRLPRATDVEAIPKTALGPALVSATKTTQKGEYHKIHHCSDLLGKVDPALVRARAPHCERLFTVLEGLLA
;
A
#
# COMPACT_ATOMS: atom_id res chain seq x y z
N MET A 1 13.69 -16.58 12.55
CA MET A 1 13.87 -15.31 11.83
C MET A 1 14.01 -15.58 10.34
N VAL A 2 13.24 -14.87 9.52
CA VAL A 2 13.27 -15.03 8.06
C VAL A 2 14.56 -14.43 7.49
N LYS A 3 15.06 -14.94 6.36
CA LYS A 3 16.26 -14.37 5.69
C LYS A 3 15.90 -13.41 4.57
N GLU A 4 14.67 -13.46 4.10
CA GLU A 4 14.19 -12.63 3.00
C GLU A 4 12.69 -12.36 3.16
N ILE A 5 12.28 -11.12 2.90
CA ILE A 5 10.90 -10.68 2.84
C ILE A 5 10.65 -10.12 1.43
N ARG A 6 9.59 -10.59 0.77
CA ARG A 6 9.24 -10.19 -0.60
C ARG A 6 7.79 -9.72 -0.64
N LEU A 7 7.58 -8.46 -1.01
CA LEU A 7 6.25 -7.87 -1.17
C LEU A 7 5.90 -7.79 -2.66
N TYR A 8 4.80 -8.44 -3.03
CA TYR A 8 4.20 -8.43 -4.36
C TYR A 8 3.01 -7.49 -4.35
N ILE A 9 3.20 -6.31 -4.94
CA ILE A 9 2.34 -5.15 -4.70
C ILE A 9 1.60 -4.79 -5.98
N GLU A 10 0.27 -4.65 -5.87
CA GLU A 10 -0.57 -4.07 -6.92
C GLU A 10 -0.19 -2.60 -7.17
N GLY A 11 -0.14 -2.22 -8.44
CA GLY A 11 0.07 -0.83 -8.85
C GLY A 11 1.39 -0.60 -9.56
N GLY A 12 1.64 0.68 -9.84
CA GLY A 12 2.78 1.15 -10.64
C GLY A 12 2.47 1.22 -12.14
N GLY A 13 1.25 0.84 -12.55
CA GLY A 13 0.85 0.77 -13.96
C GLY A 13 1.64 -0.27 -14.75
N ASP A 14 1.54 -0.19 -16.08
CA ASP A 14 2.20 -1.12 -17.01
C ASP A 14 3.56 -0.64 -17.50
N THR A 15 3.99 0.56 -17.10
CA THR A 15 5.27 1.14 -17.51
C THR A 15 6.36 0.89 -16.47
N ARG A 16 7.60 0.73 -16.95
CA ARG A 16 8.78 0.65 -16.07
C ARG A 16 8.90 1.86 -15.16
N TYR A 17 8.65 3.07 -15.70
CA TYR A 17 8.71 4.33 -14.98
C TYR A 17 7.73 4.38 -13.81
N GLY A 18 6.46 4.01 -14.03
CA GLY A 18 5.46 4.00 -12.96
C GLY A 18 5.80 3.00 -11.85
N LYS A 19 6.27 1.80 -12.23
CA LYS A 19 6.74 0.78 -11.29
C LYS A 19 7.96 1.25 -10.49
N GLU A 20 8.90 1.96 -11.12
CA GLU A 20 10.07 2.49 -10.42
C GLU A 20 9.72 3.56 -9.39
N ARG A 21 8.82 4.49 -9.75
CA ARG A 21 8.36 5.53 -8.80
C ARG A 21 7.59 4.93 -7.63
N LEU A 22 6.65 4.03 -7.88
CA LEU A 22 5.87 3.44 -6.80
C LEU A 22 6.75 2.62 -5.86
N ARG A 23 7.72 1.88 -6.41
CA ARG A 23 8.72 1.18 -5.60
C ARG A 23 9.53 2.14 -4.73
N ALA A 24 9.95 3.28 -5.26
CA ALA A 24 10.67 4.29 -4.48
C ALA A 24 9.81 4.86 -3.34
N GLY A 25 8.50 5.08 -3.59
CA GLY A 25 7.53 5.47 -2.57
C GLY A 25 7.45 4.45 -1.43
N PHE A 26 7.20 3.18 -1.76
CA PHE A 26 7.14 2.11 -0.75
C PHE A 26 8.47 1.88 -0.02
N SER A 27 9.61 1.94 -0.72
CA SER A 27 10.92 1.81 -0.08
C SER A 27 11.16 2.89 0.97
N ARG A 28 10.67 4.12 0.75
CA ARG A 28 10.72 5.20 1.73
C ARG A 28 9.71 4.98 2.85
N PHE A 29 8.49 4.60 2.52
CA PHE A 29 7.43 4.34 3.50
C PHE A 29 7.81 3.25 4.50
N PHE A 30 8.52 2.22 4.06
CA PHE A 30 9.00 1.11 4.90
C PHE A 30 10.46 1.26 5.36
N SER A 31 11.09 2.43 5.20
CA SER A 31 12.54 2.60 5.41
C SER A 31 13.01 2.13 6.78
N ALA A 32 12.30 2.47 7.86
CA ALA A 32 12.65 2.08 9.22
C ALA A 32 12.65 0.55 9.40
N LEU A 33 11.71 -0.18 8.77
CA LEU A 33 11.67 -1.65 8.81
C LEU A 33 12.81 -2.26 7.98
N ILE A 34 13.09 -1.66 6.82
CA ILE A 34 14.19 -2.09 5.94
C ILE A 34 15.54 -1.92 6.67
N GLU A 35 15.75 -0.77 7.32
CA GLU A 35 16.96 -0.48 8.10
C GLU A 35 17.11 -1.44 9.27
N ARG A 36 16.05 -1.68 10.05
CA ARG A 36 16.04 -2.69 11.11
C ARG A 36 16.37 -4.09 10.58
N GLY A 37 15.75 -4.50 9.48
CA GLY A 37 16.00 -5.81 8.89
C GLY A 37 17.41 -5.96 8.34
N ARG A 38 18.01 -4.88 7.81
CA ARG A 38 19.40 -4.87 7.35
C ARG A 38 20.38 -5.18 8.49
N SER A 39 20.14 -4.65 9.69
CA SER A 39 20.94 -4.99 10.88
C SER A 39 20.89 -6.47 11.24
N SER A 40 19.83 -7.17 10.84
CA SER A 40 19.64 -8.62 11.03
C SER A 40 19.92 -9.46 9.77
N ASN A 41 20.56 -8.87 8.74
CA ASN A 41 20.85 -9.51 7.45
C ASN A 41 19.60 -10.05 6.72
N ILE A 42 18.45 -9.37 6.84
CA ILE A 42 17.21 -9.70 6.14
C ILE A 42 17.16 -8.95 4.81
N ARG A 43 17.04 -9.70 3.71
CA ARG A 43 16.87 -9.13 2.37
C ARG A 43 15.43 -8.66 2.17
N TRP A 44 15.26 -7.45 1.64
CA TRP A 44 13.95 -6.89 1.27
C TRP A 44 13.81 -6.78 -0.25
N VAL A 45 12.68 -7.24 -0.79
CA VAL A 45 12.37 -7.14 -2.22
C VAL A 45 10.95 -6.62 -2.43
N PHE A 46 10.83 -5.50 -3.13
CA PHE A 46 9.54 -4.94 -3.56
C PHE A 46 9.32 -5.20 -5.05
N VAL A 47 8.27 -5.94 -5.38
CA VAL A 47 7.88 -6.31 -6.74
C VAL A 47 6.59 -5.57 -7.08
N MET A 48 6.69 -4.52 -7.92
CA MET A 48 5.51 -3.81 -8.45
C MET A 48 4.93 -4.61 -9.61
N CYS A 49 3.74 -5.15 -9.40
CA CYS A 49 3.14 -6.12 -10.30
C CYS A 49 2.26 -5.48 -11.39
N GLY A 50 1.86 -4.20 -11.24
CA GLY A 50 0.87 -3.59 -12.12
C GLY A 50 -0.55 -4.03 -11.72
N PRO A 51 -1.38 -4.53 -12.64
CA PRO A 51 -2.75 -4.94 -12.33
C PRO A 51 -2.87 -6.02 -11.25
N ARG A 52 -4.02 -6.06 -10.57
CA ARG A 52 -4.29 -6.97 -9.44
C ARG A 52 -4.07 -8.46 -9.75
N ASP A 53 -4.54 -8.95 -10.91
CA ASP A 53 -4.37 -10.36 -11.31
C ASP A 53 -2.89 -10.71 -11.52
N ALA A 54 -2.11 -9.77 -12.04
CA ALA A 54 -0.67 -9.93 -12.17
C ALA A 54 0.00 -10.02 -10.79
N ALA A 55 -0.44 -9.23 -9.81
CA ALA A 55 0.05 -9.30 -8.44
C ALA A 55 -0.19 -10.68 -7.82
N PHE A 56 -1.42 -11.20 -7.92
CA PHE A 56 -1.73 -12.53 -7.40
C PHE A 56 -0.98 -13.65 -8.15
N LYS A 57 -0.85 -13.54 -9.48
CA LYS A 57 -0.06 -14.49 -10.28
C LYS A 57 1.41 -14.48 -9.87
N SER A 58 2.03 -13.31 -9.74
CA SER A 58 3.42 -13.17 -9.29
C SER A 58 3.63 -13.71 -7.88
N PHE A 59 2.71 -13.44 -6.96
CA PHE A 59 2.75 -14.00 -5.61
C PHE A 59 2.70 -15.53 -5.62
N LYS A 60 1.78 -16.14 -6.37
CA LYS A 60 1.71 -17.62 -6.49
C LYS A 60 2.99 -18.23 -7.05
N GLN A 61 3.61 -17.56 -8.02
CA GLN A 61 4.88 -17.99 -8.60
C GLN A 61 6.01 -17.88 -7.57
N ALA A 62 6.05 -16.78 -6.82
CA ALA A 62 7.04 -16.53 -5.78
C ALA A 62 7.04 -17.58 -4.66
N LEU A 63 5.87 -18.08 -4.29
CA LEU A 63 5.76 -19.16 -3.31
C LEU A 63 6.46 -20.46 -3.77
N LYS A 64 6.72 -20.62 -5.08
CA LYS A 64 7.48 -21.73 -5.66
C LYS A 64 8.95 -21.38 -5.84
N ASP A 65 9.24 -20.19 -6.35
CA ASP A 65 10.60 -19.76 -6.72
C ASP A 65 11.42 -19.31 -5.50
N HIS A 66 10.74 -18.83 -4.46
CA HIS A 66 11.34 -18.30 -3.23
C HIS A 66 10.67 -18.89 -1.98
N PRO A 67 10.68 -20.23 -1.81
CA PRO A 67 9.96 -20.90 -0.73
C PRO A 67 10.54 -20.59 0.67
N SER A 68 11.81 -20.20 0.75
CA SER A 68 12.48 -19.80 1.99
C SER A 68 12.26 -18.33 2.36
N ALA A 69 11.69 -17.53 1.45
CA ALA A 69 11.35 -16.14 1.72
C ALA A 69 9.95 -16.04 2.31
N PHE A 70 9.71 -15.02 3.14
CA PHE A 70 8.36 -14.66 3.53
C PHE A 70 7.73 -13.82 2.42
N ASN A 71 6.89 -14.47 1.61
CA ASN A 71 6.20 -13.85 0.49
C ASN A 71 4.89 -13.20 0.98
N ILE A 72 4.67 -11.94 0.61
CA ILE A 72 3.48 -11.16 0.97
C ILE A 72 2.81 -10.64 -0.31
N LEU A 73 1.50 -10.84 -0.41
CA LEU A 73 0.62 -10.18 -1.37
C LEU A 73 0.05 -8.90 -0.74
N LEU A 74 0.17 -7.77 -1.44
CA LEU A 74 -0.39 -6.49 -1.04
C LEU A 74 -1.19 -5.87 -2.19
N VAL A 75 -2.51 -5.77 -2.03
CA VAL A 75 -3.44 -5.38 -3.11
C VAL A 75 -4.51 -4.40 -2.62
N ASP A 76 -5.12 -3.64 -3.52
CA ASP A 76 -6.33 -2.85 -3.21
C ASP A 76 -7.49 -3.83 -2.95
N SER A 77 -8.32 -3.54 -1.94
CA SER A 77 -9.46 -4.42 -1.60
C SER A 77 -10.64 -4.28 -2.58
N GLU A 78 -10.67 -3.21 -3.37
CA GLU A 78 -11.76 -2.87 -4.30
C GLU A 78 -13.15 -2.75 -3.65
N GLY A 79 -13.20 -2.54 -2.33
CA GLY A 79 -14.44 -2.41 -1.58
C GLY A 79 -14.24 -2.48 -0.06
N PRO A 80 -15.28 -2.18 0.72
CA PRO A 80 -15.22 -2.25 2.18
C PRO A 80 -14.83 -3.65 2.66
N VAL A 81 -13.97 -3.72 3.68
CA VAL A 81 -13.47 -4.99 4.22
C VAL A 81 -14.15 -5.27 5.55
N LYS A 82 -14.82 -6.43 5.66
CA LYS A 82 -15.50 -6.89 6.90
C LYS A 82 -14.96 -8.23 7.42
N MET A 83 -13.98 -8.79 6.72
CA MET A 83 -13.44 -10.12 6.95
C MET A 83 -11.93 -10.12 6.76
N ARG A 84 -11.27 -11.22 7.09
CA ARG A 84 -9.83 -11.35 6.90
C ARG A 84 -9.44 -11.22 5.42
N PRO A 85 -8.22 -10.75 5.10
CA PRO A 85 -7.80 -10.48 3.73
C PRO A 85 -8.06 -11.61 2.73
N TRP A 86 -7.70 -12.85 3.07
CA TRP A 86 -7.95 -14.00 2.19
C TRP A 86 -9.43 -14.29 1.97
N ALA A 87 -10.25 -14.18 3.02
CA ALA A 87 -11.70 -14.37 2.88
C ALA A 87 -12.31 -13.27 1.99
N HIS A 88 -11.85 -12.02 2.16
CA HIS A 88 -12.29 -10.88 1.35
C HIS A 88 -11.99 -11.14 -0.13
N LEU A 89 -10.75 -11.46 -0.47
CA LEU A 89 -10.32 -11.74 -1.83
C LEU A 89 -10.98 -12.99 -2.41
N ALA A 90 -11.24 -14.03 -1.62
CA ALA A 90 -11.95 -15.22 -2.08
C ALA A 90 -13.41 -14.92 -2.45
N SER A 91 -14.07 -14.00 -1.72
CA SER A 91 -15.45 -13.62 -1.99
C SER A 91 -15.61 -12.72 -3.23
N ARG A 92 -14.58 -11.93 -3.56
CA ARG A 92 -14.60 -10.92 -4.64
C ARG A 92 -13.85 -11.35 -5.90
N ASP A 93 -12.65 -11.92 -5.77
CA ASP A 93 -11.70 -12.20 -6.86
C ASP A 93 -11.57 -13.68 -7.24
N PRO A 94 -12.48 -14.54 -6.77
CA PRO A 94 -12.20 -15.97 -6.58
C PRO A 94 -10.78 -16.37 -6.13
N TRP A 95 -10.05 -15.52 -5.40
CA TRP A 95 -8.67 -15.81 -4.99
C TRP A 95 -8.63 -16.54 -3.66
N THR A 96 -8.55 -17.87 -3.72
CA THR A 96 -8.33 -18.70 -2.54
C THR A 96 -6.88 -18.65 -2.06
N ARG A 97 -6.67 -18.66 -0.75
CA ARG A 97 -5.33 -18.75 -0.14
C ARG A 97 -4.58 -19.99 -0.68
N PRO A 98 -3.40 -19.82 -1.31
CA PRO A 98 -2.56 -20.95 -1.69
C PRO A 98 -2.17 -21.82 -0.48
N ARG A 99 -2.04 -23.14 -0.67
CA ARG A 99 -1.74 -24.08 0.42
C ARG A 99 -0.47 -23.75 1.20
N ASN A 100 0.53 -23.19 0.51
CA ASN A 100 1.82 -22.79 1.06
C ASN A 100 1.89 -21.32 1.48
N ALA A 101 0.76 -20.61 1.50
CA ALA A 101 0.65 -19.26 2.04
C ALA A 101 0.03 -19.28 3.44
N SER A 102 0.50 -18.38 4.31
CA SER A 102 -0.08 -18.17 5.64
C SER A 102 -1.22 -17.14 5.59
N GLU A 103 -1.96 -16.99 6.70
CA GLU A 103 -2.90 -15.87 6.88
C GLU A 103 -2.20 -14.50 6.79
N ASP A 104 -0.94 -14.43 7.21
CA ASP A 104 -0.12 -13.22 7.24
C ASP A 104 0.64 -12.98 5.92
N SER A 105 0.42 -13.83 4.92
CA SER A 105 0.96 -13.62 3.57
C SER A 105 0.04 -12.74 2.70
N CYS A 106 -1.08 -12.24 3.20
CA CYS A 106 -2.01 -11.38 2.45
C CYS A 106 -2.43 -10.15 3.25
N HIS A 107 -2.30 -8.99 2.62
CA HIS A 107 -2.61 -7.68 3.17
C HIS A 107 -3.32 -6.82 2.13
N LEU A 108 -4.11 -5.85 2.61
CA LEU A 108 -4.96 -4.99 1.79
C LEU A 108 -4.57 -3.52 1.96
N MET A 109 -4.51 -2.76 0.85
CA MET A 109 -4.35 -1.30 0.79
C MET A 109 -5.73 -0.64 0.65
N VAL A 110 -6.59 -0.83 1.65
CA VAL A 110 -8.05 -0.69 1.50
C VAL A 110 -8.53 0.76 1.52
N GLN A 111 -9.59 1.15 0.80
CA GLN A 111 -10.05 0.48 -0.43
C GLN A 111 -9.10 0.70 -1.62
N THR A 112 -8.23 1.69 -1.46
CA THR A 112 -7.19 2.11 -2.38
C THR A 112 -6.07 2.73 -1.55
N VAL A 113 -4.82 2.61 -1.99
CA VAL A 113 -3.67 3.15 -1.25
C VAL A 113 -3.75 4.66 -0.94
N GLU A 114 -4.56 5.42 -1.68
CA GLU A 114 -4.85 6.83 -1.38
C GLU A 114 -5.43 7.05 0.02
N ALA A 115 -6.11 6.06 0.60
CA ALA A 115 -6.60 6.15 1.97
C ALA A 115 -5.46 6.41 2.95
N TRP A 116 -4.30 5.79 2.76
CA TRP A 116 -3.13 6.00 3.61
C TRP A 116 -2.62 7.44 3.54
N LEU A 117 -2.73 8.09 2.38
CA LEU A 117 -2.35 9.49 2.20
C LEU A 117 -3.21 10.43 3.07
N MET A 118 -4.48 10.07 3.28
CA MET A 118 -5.43 10.85 4.10
C MET A 118 -5.11 10.84 5.60
N ALA A 119 -4.23 9.93 6.03
CA ALA A 119 -3.81 9.85 7.42
C ALA A 119 -2.95 11.06 7.83
N ASP A 120 -2.20 11.63 6.88
CA ASP A 120 -1.26 12.73 7.09
C ASP A 120 -1.59 13.95 6.20
N LEU A 121 -2.66 14.66 6.57
CA LEU A 121 -3.12 15.82 5.80
C LEU A 121 -2.11 16.98 5.81
N VAL A 122 -1.22 17.04 6.80
CA VAL A 122 -0.17 18.07 6.88
C VAL A 122 0.81 17.86 5.73
N THR A 123 1.28 16.63 5.51
CA THR A 123 2.13 16.32 4.35
C THR A 123 1.43 16.62 3.02
N LEU A 124 0.13 16.34 2.89
CA LEU A 124 -0.62 16.67 1.67
C LEU A 124 -0.70 18.19 1.44
N GLN A 125 -0.96 18.96 2.49
CA GLN A 125 -0.97 20.42 2.42
C GLN A 125 0.40 20.98 2.01
N GLN A 126 1.48 20.45 2.58
CA GLN A 126 2.84 20.85 2.19
C GLN A 126 3.18 20.45 0.75
N TYR A 127 2.75 19.26 0.32
CA TYR A 127 3.03 18.76 -1.03
C TYR A 127 2.31 19.58 -2.10
N TYR A 128 1.03 19.89 -1.91
CA TYR A 128 0.23 20.63 -2.89
C TYR A 128 0.34 22.16 -2.75
N GLY A 129 0.63 22.65 -1.55
CA GLY A 129 0.85 24.06 -1.26
C GLY A 129 -0.39 24.93 -1.48
N ARG A 130 -0.16 26.12 -2.04
CA ARG A 130 -1.20 27.13 -2.25
C ARG A 130 -2.34 26.56 -3.11
N ASN A 131 -3.57 26.94 -2.76
CA ASN A 131 -4.83 26.52 -3.40
C ASN A 131 -5.18 25.03 -3.23
N PHE A 132 -4.51 24.31 -2.33
CA PHE A 132 -4.96 22.98 -1.92
C PHE A 132 -6.21 23.10 -1.04
N ALA A 133 -7.34 22.64 -1.55
CA ALA A 133 -8.63 22.78 -0.88
C ALA A 133 -8.88 21.61 0.09
N VAL A 134 -8.11 21.55 1.19
CA VAL A 134 -8.21 20.48 2.20
C VAL A 134 -9.64 20.24 2.71
N GLY A 135 -10.47 21.29 2.78
CA GLY A 135 -11.89 21.16 3.19
C GLY A 135 -12.78 20.36 2.22
N ARG A 136 -12.31 20.05 1.00
CA ARG A 136 -12.99 19.17 0.04
C ARG A 136 -12.74 17.69 0.31
N LEU A 137 -11.81 17.37 1.19
CA LEU A 137 -11.45 16.00 1.49
C LEU A 137 -12.38 15.40 2.55
N PRO A 138 -12.73 14.10 2.42
CA PRO A 138 -13.50 13.40 3.43
C PRO A 138 -12.73 13.37 4.76
N ARG A 139 -13.48 13.48 5.86
CA ARG A 139 -12.97 13.29 7.21
C ARG A 139 -13.39 11.93 7.72
N ALA A 140 -12.43 11.16 8.22
CA ALA A 140 -12.69 9.89 8.87
C ALA A 140 -11.62 9.63 9.93
N THR A 141 -11.99 8.99 11.03
CA THR A 141 -11.00 8.55 12.04
C THR A 141 -10.19 7.39 11.46
N ASP A 142 -10.90 6.37 10.96
CA ASP A 142 -10.36 5.30 10.11
C ASP A 142 -10.38 5.75 8.65
N VAL A 143 -9.20 5.97 8.06
CA VAL A 143 -9.08 6.42 6.67
C VAL A 143 -9.36 5.33 5.66
N GLU A 144 -9.23 4.06 6.04
CA GLU A 144 -9.46 2.91 5.16
C GLU A 144 -10.96 2.60 5.00
N ALA A 145 -11.80 3.13 5.89
CA ALA A 145 -13.26 3.12 5.75
C ALA A 145 -13.79 4.10 4.68
N ILE A 146 -12.97 5.04 4.19
CA ILE A 146 -13.38 6.02 3.17
C ILE A 146 -13.63 5.27 1.84
N PRO A 147 -14.83 5.38 1.24
CA PRO A 147 -15.11 4.71 -0.03
C PRO A 147 -14.19 5.19 -1.16
N LYS A 148 -13.66 4.25 -1.96
CA LYS A 148 -12.83 4.56 -3.14
C LYS A 148 -13.54 5.50 -4.11
N THR A 149 -14.84 5.31 -4.29
CA THR A 149 -15.72 6.14 -5.13
C THR A 149 -15.87 7.57 -4.65
N ALA A 150 -15.66 7.83 -3.35
CA ALA A 150 -15.67 9.18 -2.78
C ALA A 150 -14.27 9.81 -2.76
N LEU A 151 -13.24 9.01 -2.44
CA LEU A 151 -11.89 9.52 -2.22
C LEU A 151 -11.22 10.05 -3.50
N GLY A 152 -11.30 9.30 -4.61
CA GLY A 152 -10.69 9.71 -5.88
C GLY A 152 -11.19 11.08 -6.37
N PRO A 153 -12.51 11.28 -6.53
CA PRO A 153 -13.07 12.58 -6.91
C PRO A 153 -12.76 13.69 -5.90
N ALA A 154 -12.73 13.39 -4.60
CA ALA A 154 -12.38 14.37 -3.58
C ALA A 154 -10.93 14.85 -3.72
N LEU A 155 -9.98 13.94 -3.98
CA LEU A 155 -8.58 14.29 -4.24
C LEU A 155 -8.43 15.17 -5.49
N VAL A 156 -9.08 14.81 -6.60
CA VAL A 156 -9.08 15.64 -7.82
C VAL A 156 -9.62 17.04 -7.52
N SER A 157 -10.78 17.12 -6.86
CA SER A 157 -11.41 18.40 -6.48
C SER A 157 -10.54 19.24 -5.56
N ALA A 158 -9.82 18.60 -4.62
CA ALA A 158 -8.96 19.27 -3.66
C ALA A 158 -7.66 19.81 -4.29
N THR A 159 -7.16 19.20 -5.37
CA THR A 159 -5.84 19.54 -5.91
C THR A 159 -5.87 20.27 -7.25
N LYS A 160 -6.99 20.22 -8.01
CA LYS A 160 -7.06 20.75 -9.39
C LYS A 160 -6.62 22.20 -9.58
N THR A 161 -6.75 23.04 -8.55
CA THR A 161 -6.36 24.46 -8.57
C THR A 161 -4.93 24.74 -8.06
N THR A 162 -4.20 23.69 -7.66
CA THR A 162 -2.82 23.79 -7.19
C THR A 162 -1.86 23.86 -8.37
N GLN A 163 -0.62 24.29 -8.14
CA GLN A 163 0.40 24.31 -9.19
C GLN A 163 0.78 22.90 -9.69
N LYS A 164 0.47 21.85 -8.92
CA LYS A 164 0.67 20.45 -9.31
C LYS A 164 -0.52 19.86 -10.06
N GLY A 165 -1.61 20.61 -10.20
CA GLY A 165 -2.81 20.21 -10.91
C GLY A 165 -3.61 19.09 -10.22
N GLU A 166 -4.45 18.44 -11.01
CA GLU A 166 -5.33 17.36 -10.55
C GLU A 166 -4.54 16.17 -9.99
N TYR A 167 -5.14 15.47 -9.04
CA TYR A 167 -4.52 14.32 -8.41
C TYR A 167 -4.26 13.24 -9.46
N HIS A 168 -3.00 12.84 -9.60
CA HIS A 168 -2.61 11.77 -10.52
C HIS A 168 -2.19 10.53 -9.74
N LYS A 169 -2.97 9.44 -9.84
CA LYS A 169 -2.77 8.18 -9.07
C LYS A 169 -1.34 7.66 -9.12
N ILE A 170 -0.73 7.55 -10.30
CA ILE A 170 0.66 7.03 -10.38
C ILE A 170 1.68 8.06 -9.84
N HIS A 171 1.69 9.28 -10.38
CA HIS A 171 2.74 10.26 -10.07
C HIS A 171 2.68 10.77 -8.64
N HIS A 172 1.51 11.23 -8.18
CA HIS A 172 1.36 11.88 -6.88
C HIS A 172 1.31 10.85 -5.74
N CYS A 173 0.62 9.71 -5.92
CA CYS A 173 0.61 8.67 -4.88
C CYS A 173 2.02 8.18 -4.56
N SER A 174 2.81 7.87 -5.60
CA SER A 174 4.18 7.36 -5.41
C SER A 174 5.06 8.34 -4.64
N ASP A 175 4.94 9.65 -4.93
CA ASP A 175 5.70 10.68 -4.20
C ASP A 175 5.21 10.84 -2.77
N LEU A 176 3.89 10.91 -2.57
CA LEU A 176 3.28 11.13 -1.27
C LEU A 176 3.49 9.93 -0.34
N LEU A 177 3.42 8.70 -0.84
CA LEU A 177 3.76 7.49 -0.08
C LEU A 177 5.17 7.58 0.53
N GLY A 178 6.12 8.15 -0.20
CA GLY A 178 7.48 8.35 0.29
C GLY A 178 7.67 9.58 1.18
N LYS A 179 6.60 10.27 1.57
CA LYS A 179 6.61 11.51 2.37
C LYS A 179 5.72 11.45 3.60
N VAL A 180 4.59 10.75 3.54
CA VAL A 180 3.68 10.62 4.68
C VAL A 180 4.37 9.89 5.82
N ASP A 181 4.05 10.29 7.05
CA ASP A 181 4.59 9.64 8.24
C ASP A 181 3.94 8.27 8.46
N PRO A 182 4.71 7.14 8.41
CA PRO A 182 4.16 5.82 8.66
C PRO A 182 3.45 5.69 10.01
N ALA A 183 3.88 6.40 11.06
CA ALA A 183 3.22 6.36 12.36
C ALA A 183 1.81 6.97 12.32
N LEU A 184 1.63 8.09 11.60
CA LEU A 184 0.31 8.70 11.41
C LEU A 184 -0.60 7.80 10.56
N VAL A 185 -0.04 7.14 9.53
CA VAL A 185 -0.78 6.17 8.72
C VAL A 185 -1.25 5.01 9.58
N ARG A 186 -0.34 4.35 10.28
CA ARG A 186 -0.61 3.22 11.19
C ARG A 186 -1.71 3.54 12.21
N ALA A 187 -1.68 4.72 12.81
CA ALA A 187 -2.67 5.14 13.81
C ALA A 187 -4.10 5.28 13.26
N ARG A 188 -4.27 5.44 11.95
CA ARG A 188 -5.57 5.72 11.31
C ARG A 188 -5.98 4.69 10.25
N ALA A 189 -5.14 3.72 9.95
CA ALA A 189 -5.33 2.72 8.90
C ALA A 189 -5.12 1.30 9.47
N PRO A 190 -6.17 0.63 9.97
CA PRO A 190 -6.06 -0.67 10.64
C PRO A 190 -5.39 -1.79 9.82
N HIS A 191 -5.61 -1.85 8.51
CA HIS A 191 -4.99 -2.82 7.62
C HIS A 191 -3.52 -2.48 7.33
N CYS A 192 -3.18 -1.19 7.26
CA CYS A 192 -1.79 -0.75 7.28
C CYS A 192 -1.10 -1.16 8.59
N GLU A 193 -1.71 -0.89 9.75
CA GLU A 193 -1.16 -1.32 11.04
C GLU A 193 -0.94 -2.83 11.08
N ARG A 194 -1.93 -3.62 10.65
CA ARG A 194 -1.77 -5.08 10.57
C ARG A 194 -0.55 -5.48 9.73
N LEU A 195 -0.30 -4.81 8.59
CA LEU A 195 0.90 -5.08 7.78
C LEU A 195 2.18 -4.75 8.55
N PHE A 196 2.25 -3.60 9.23
CA PHE A 196 3.39 -3.25 10.05
C PHE A 196 3.62 -4.24 11.20
N THR A 197 2.57 -4.64 11.92
CA THR A 197 2.66 -5.62 13.02
C THR A 197 3.25 -6.95 12.52
N VAL A 198 2.78 -7.46 11.37
CA VAL A 198 3.32 -8.69 10.78
C VAL A 198 4.79 -8.52 10.40
N LEU A 199 5.12 -7.44 9.69
CA LEU A 199 6.49 -7.18 9.26
C LEU A 199 7.44 -7.03 10.46
N GLU A 200 7.03 -6.31 11.51
CA GLU A 200 7.80 -6.16 12.75
C GLU A 200 8.03 -7.50 13.46
N GLY A 201 7.03 -8.38 13.48
CA GLY A 201 7.16 -9.73 14.04
C GLY A 201 8.13 -10.62 13.27
N LEU A 202 8.31 -10.40 11.97
CA LEU A 202 9.31 -11.12 11.15
C LEU A 202 10.75 -10.66 11.43
N LEU A 203 10.92 -9.47 12.02
CA LEU A 203 12.21 -8.89 12.39
C LEU A 203 12.66 -9.26 13.81
N ALA A 204 11.76 -9.83 14.61
CA ALA A 204 12.04 -10.27 15.98
C ALA A 204 12.80 -11.61 16.03
#